data_AF-A0A2N7Q8U3-F1
#
_entry.id   AF-A0A2N7Q8U3-F1
#
_cell.length_a   1.000
_cell.length_b   1.000
_cell.length_c   1.000
_cell.angle_alpha   90.00
_cell.angle_beta   90.00
_cell.angle_gamma   90.00
#
_symmetry.space_group_name_H-M   'P 1'
#
loop_
_entity.id
_entity.type
_entity.pdbx_description
1 polymer ?
#
loop_
_entity_poly.entity_id
_entity_poly.type
_entity_poly.pdbx_seq_one_letter_code
_entity_poly.pdbx_strand_id
1 'polypeptide(L)'
;MEFLDLKKSWSISLKKIPPILLLAFILISILLISLPTFSSNSRPIRPVSTYSIVAFDKETGELGVAVQSHWFSVGSMVPWAESGVGAVATQSFVDPSYGALGLKLMKAGKTAEE
;
A
#
# COMPACT_ATOMS: atom_id res chain seq x y z
N MET A 1 54.79 -15.72 -33.20
CA MET A 1 53.94 -14.52 -33.40
C MET A 1 53.67 -13.97 -32.02
N GLU A 2 54.52 -13.04 -31.59
CA GLU A 2 54.80 -12.77 -30.18
C GLU A 2 53.80 -11.80 -29.52
N PHE A 3 53.58 -12.04 -28.23
CA PHE A 3 52.79 -11.25 -27.28
C PHE A 3 53.16 -9.74 -27.23
N LEU A 4 54.30 -9.34 -27.82
CA LEU A 4 54.78 -7.96 -27.93
C LEU A 4 53.98 -7.10 -28.93
N ASP A 5 53.38 -7.69 -29.97
CA ASP A 5 52.60 -6.94 -30.97
C ASP A 5 51.23 -6.49 -30.45
N LEU A 6 50.61 -7.30 -29.58
CA LEU A 6 49.30 -6.98 -28.98
C LEU A 6 49.38 -5.83 -27.98
N LYS A 7 50.47 -5.73 -27.21
CA LYS A 7 50.68 -4.63 -26.25
C LYS A 7 50.91 -3.28 -26.93
N LYS A 8 51.48 -3.28 -28.14
CA LYS A 8 51.73 -2.08 -28.94
C LYS A 8 50.45 -1.51 -29.56
N SER A 9 49.49 -2.39 -29.87
CA SER A 9 48.17 -2.01 -30.42
C SER A 9 47.25 -1.31 -29.39
N TRP A 10 47.34 -1.67 -28.12
CA TRP A 10 46.47 -1.14 -27.05
C TRP A 10 47.09 0.00 -26.21
N SER A 11 48.31 0.45 -26.52
CA SER A 11 48.94 1.58 -25.84
C SER A 11 48.55 2.91 -26.51
N ILE A 12 47.29 3.32 -26.31
CA ILE A 12 46.85 4.66 -26.67
C ILE A 12 47.47 5.61 -25.65
N SER A 13 48.61 6.22 -25.99
CA SER A 13 49.23 7.24 -25.17
C SER A 13 48.28 8.45 -25.09
N LEU A 14 47.86 8.81 -23.87
CA LEU A 14 47.00 9.97 -23.59
C LEU A 14 47.50 11.26 -24.26
N LYS A 15 48.80 11.37 -24.53
CA LYS A 15 49.45 12.49 -25.25
C LYS A 15 49.02 12.64 -26.72
N LYS A 16 48.40 11.63 -27.34
CA LYS A 16 47.95 11.67 -28.74
C LYS A 16 46.51 12.16 -28.92
N ILE A 17 45.77 12.36 -27.83
CA ILE A 17 44.39 12.84 -27.88
C ILE A 17 44.44 14.37 -27.99
N PRO A 18 43.84 14.99 -29.02
CA PRO A 18 43.84 16.44 -29.12
C PRO A 18 43.07 17.05 -27.94
N PRO A 19 43.50 18.20 -27.41
CA PRO A 19 42.94 18.79 -26.19
C PRO A 19 41.44 19.07 -26.29
N ILE A 20 40.92 19.30 -27.51
CA ILE A 20 39.50 19.50 -27.80
C ILE A 20 38.67 18.26 -27.49
N LEU A 21 39.18 17.05 -27.81
CA LEU A 21 38.49 15.80 -27.52
C LEU A 21 38.47 15.49 -26.02
N LEU A 22 39.55 15.83 -25.31
CA LEU A 22 39.62 15.70 -23.85
C LEU A 22 38.63 16.66 -23.17
N LEU A 23 38.57 17.91 -23.63
CA LEU A 23 37.64 18.91 -23.12
C LEU A 23 36.18 18.53 -23.39
N ALA A 24 35.86 18.05 -24.60
CA ALA A 24 34.53 17.57 -24.94
C ALA A 24 34.12 16.38 -24.05
N PHE A 25 35.03 15.44 -23.79
CA PHE A 25 34.77 14.30 -22.91
C PHE A 25 34.49 14.72 -21.46
N ILE A 26 35.24 15.70 -20.93
CA ILE A 26 35.02 16.27 -19.60
C ILE A 26 33.67 16.99 -19.54
N LEU A 27 33.35 17.82 -20.54
CA LEU A 27 32.07 18.55 -20.60
C LEU A 27 30.88 17.59 -20.69
N ILE A 28 30.99 16.53 -21.50
CA ILE A 28 29.95 15.50 -21.61
C ILE A 28 29.80 14.74 -20.29
N SER A 29 30.90 14.41 -19.61
CA SER A 29 30.86 13.74 -18.30
C SER A 29 30.18 14.61 -17.24
N ILE A 30 30.48 15.91 -17.20
CA ILE A 30 29.83 16.87 -16.29
C ILE A 30 28.34 17.00 -16.62
N LEU A 31 27.98 17.07 -17.90
CA LEU A 31 26.58 17.14 -18.33
C LEU A 31 25.81 15.88 -17.94
N LEU A 32 26.42 14.70 -18.09
CA LEU A 32 25.83 13.41 -17.72
C LEU A 32 25.63 13.27 -16.21
N ILE A 33 26.56 13.79 -15.39
CA ILE A 33 26.43 13.80 -13.93
C ILE A 33 25.36 14.81 -13.45
N SER A 34 25.16 15.89 -14.21
CA SER A 34 24.19 16.95 -13.89
C SER A 34 22.76 16.62 -14.29
N LEU A 35 22.52 15.48 -14.96
CA LEU A 35 21.17 15.01 -15.25
C LEU A 35 20.48 14.67 -13.93
N PRO A 36 19.32 15.28 -13.62
CA PRO A 36 18.57 14.91 -12.44
C PRO A 36 18.17 13.43 -12.57
N THR A 37 18.67 12.60 -11.66
CA THR A 37 18.15 11.24 -11.52
C THR A 37 16.71 11.38 -11.06
N PHE A 38 15.76 11.05 -11.94
CA PHE A 38 14.35 11.01 -11.57
C PHE A 38 14.17 9.84 -10.62
N SER A 39 14.38 10.08 -9.32
CA SER A 39 14.01 9.13 -8.28
C SER A 39 12.49 9.09 -8.29
N SER A 40 11.90 8.01 -8.83
CA SER A 40 10.50 7.75 -8.60
C SER A 40 10.33 7.58 -7.10
N ASN A 41 9.80 8.59 -6.44
CA ASN A 41 9.34 8.51 -5.06
C ASN A 41 8.09 7.61 -5.06
N SER A 42 8.29 6.31 -5.30
CA SER A 42 7.28 5.27 -5.15
C SER A 42 7.07 5.08 -3.65
N ARG A 43 6.38 6.04 -3.04
CA ARG A 43 5.82 5.82 -1.70
C ARG A 43 5.00 4.54 -1.80
N PRO A 44 5.25 3.52 -0.97
CA PRO A 44 4.42 2.34 -0.97
C PRO A 44 2.99 2.80 -0.70
N ILE A 45 2.08 2.54 -1.65
CA ILE A 45 0.64 2.75 -1.47
C ILE A 45 0.26 1.84 -0.30
N ARG A 46 -0.08 2.44 0.84
CA ARG A 46 -0.66 1.70 1.96
C ARG A 46 -2.12 1.47 1.61
N PRO A 47 -2.56 0.22 1.35
CA PRO A 47 -3.97 -0.04 1.11
C PRO A 47 -4.73 0.40 2.37
N VAL A 48 -5.66 1.35 2.21
CA VAL A 48 -6.61 1.69 3.25
C VAL A 48 -7.80 0.78 3.08
N SER A 49 -8.00 -0.10 4.06
CA SER A 49 -9.09 -1.05 4.08
C SER A 49 -9.83 -1.00 5.41
N THR A 50 -11.06 -1.48 5.38
CA THR A 50 -11.88 -1.72 6.56
C THR A 50 -12.39 -3.14 6.44
N TYR A 51 -12.29 -3.90 7.54
CA TYR A 51 -12.85 -5.24 7.62
C TYR A 51 -13.61 -5.37 8.95
N SER A 52 -14.68 -6.14 8.92
CA SER A 52 -15.50 -6.42 10.09
C SER A 52 -15.91 -7.89 10.11
N ILE A 53 -16.18 -8.41 11.32
CA ILE A 53 -16.63 -9.77 11.54
C ILE A 53 -17.77 -9.79 12.54
N VAL A 54 -18.78 -10.61 12.27
CA VAL A 54 -19.81 -11.04 13.22
C VAL A 54 -19.62 -12.53 13.43
N ALA A 55 -19.61 -12.97 14.69
CA ALA A 55 -19.42 -14.36 15.05
C ALA A 55 -20.42 -14.77 16.13
N PHE A 56 -20.97 -15.97 16.00
CA PHE A 56 -21.86 -16.59 16.98
C PHE A 56 -21.29 -17.94 17.38
N ASP A 57 -21.09 -18.15 18.68
CA ASP A 57 -20.73 -19.44 19.24
C ASP A 57 -21.99 -20.19 19.69
N LYS A 58 -22.24 -21.35 19.08
CA LYS A 58 -23.42 -22.17 19.35
C LYS A 58 -23.35 -22.91 20.69
N GLU A 59 -22.14 -23.19 21.20
CA GLU A 59 -21.97 -23.95 22.44
C GLU A 59 -22.25 -23.07 23.66
N THR A 60 -21.75 -21.85 23.66
CA THR A 60 -21.91 -20.88 24.76
C THR A 60 -23.12 -19.94 24.57
N GLY A 61 -23.59 -19.77 23.34
CA GLY A 61 -24.60 -18.76 22.99
C GLY A 61 -24.04 -17.34 22.90
N GLU A 62 -22.73 -17.17 22.92
CA GLU A 62 -22.09 -15.86 22.82
C GLU A 62 -22.11 -15.30 21.40
N LEU A 63 -22.31 -13.99 21.30
CA LEU A 63 -22.32 -13.26 20.05
C LEU A 63 -21.33 -12.11 20.12
N GLY A 64 -20.48 -12.00 19.10
CA GLY A 64 -19.45 -10.97 18.99
C GLY A 64 -19.49 -10.24 17.67
N VAL A 65 -19.09 -8.97 17.70
CA VAL A 65 -18.87 -8.16 16.51
C VAL A 65 -17.59 -7.33 16.69
N ALA A 66 -16.78 -7.26 15.64
CA ALA A 66 -15.53 -6.51 15.66
C ALA A 66 -15.28 -5.82 14.31
N VAL A 67 -14.50 -4.75 14.34
CA VAL A 67 -14.10 -3.96 13.17
C VAL A 67 -12.63 -3.54 13.29
N GLN A 68 -11.93 -3.54 12.17
CA GLN A 68 -10.62 -2.91 12.01
C GLN A 68 -10.70 -1.91 10.86
N SER A 69 -10.24 -0.68 11.11
CA SER A 69 -10.17 0.37 10.10
C SER A 69 -9.02 1.32 10.39
N HIS A 70 -8.56 2.01 9.35
CA HIS A 70 -7.73 3.20 9.54
C HIS A 70 -8.55 4.43 10.00
N TRP A 71 -9.88 4.37 9.92
CA TRP A 71 -10.76 5.48 10.29
C TRP A 71 -10.85 5.66 11.81
N PHE A 72 -10.85 6.92 12.25
CA PHE A 72 -10.82 7.25 13.67
C PHE A 72 -12.14 6.86 14.35
N SER A 73 -12.05 6.30 15.57
CA SER A 73 -13.20 5.95 16.40
C SER A 73 -14.22 4.98 15.77
N VAL A 74 -13.80 4.16 14.79
CA VAL A 74 -14.69 3.21 14.09
C VAL A 74 -15.44 2.25 15.01
N GLY A 75 -14.84 1.88 16.15
CA GLY A 75 -15.41 0.96 17.13
C GLY A 75 -16.66 1.49 17.86
N SER A 76 -16.98 2.78 17.75
CA SER A 76 -18.21 3.36 18.29
C SER A 76 -19.36 3.43 17.27
N MET A 77 -19.07 3.21 15.99
CA MET A 77 -20.02 3.45 14.90
C MET A 77 -20.43 2.16 14.18
N VAL A 78 -19.50 1.23 14.00
CA VAL A 78 -19.70 0.01 13.20
C VAL A 78 -20.26 -1.17 13.99
N PRO A 79 -19.70 -1.56 15.16
CA PRO A 79 -20.16 -2.74 15.86
C PRO A 79 -21.43 -2.45 16.67
N TRP A 80 -22.50 -3.18 16.38
CA TRP A 80 -23.74 -3.19 17.16
C TRP A 80 -24.04 -4.61 17.60
N ALA A 81 -24.40 -4.79 18.87
CA ALA A 81 -24.83 -6.09 19.40
C ALA A 81 -25.87 -5.89 20.49
N GLU A 82 -26.90 -6.74 20.47
CA GLU A 82 -27.90 -6.83 21.52
C GLU A 82 -28.11 -8.31 21.90
N SER A 83 -27.96 -8.61 23.19
CA SER A 83 -28.08 -9.96 23.73
C SER A 83 -29.47 -10.55 23.44
N GLY A 84 -29.50 -11.79 22.96
CA GLY A 84 -30.73 -12.48 22.57
C GLY A 84 -31.39 -11.96 21.29
N VAL A 85 -30.83 -10.96 20.62
CA VAL A 85 -31.36 -10.39 19.37
C VAL A 85 -30.41 -10.65 18.20
N GLY A 86 -29.18 -10.13 18.26
CA GLY A 86 -28.27 -10.22 17.12
C GLY A 86 -27.16 -9.16 17.14
N ALA A 87 -26.40 -9.11 16.04
CA ALA A 87 -25.28 -8.21 15.86
C ALA A 87 -25.21 -7.71 14.41
N VAL A 88 -24.73 -6.49 14.23
CA VAL A 88 -24.67 -5.79 12.95
C VAL A 88 -23.32 -5.09 12.82
N ALA A 89 -22.71 -5.15 11.64
CA ALA A 89 -21.53 -4.39 11.27
C ALA A 89 -21.80 -3.60 9.99
N THR A 90 -21.99 -2.28 10.10
CA THR A 90 -22.23 -1.42 8.93
C THR A 90 -20.90 -0.85 8.42
N GLN A 91 -20.60 -1.00 7.13
CA GLN A 91 -19.33 -0.54 6.55
C GLN A 91 -19.53 0.26 5.24
N SER A 92 -18.45 0.81 4.68
CA SER A 92 -18.41 1.87 3.64
C SER A 92 -18.44 3.28 4.25
N PHE A 93 -19.47 4.08 3.96
CA PHE A 93 -19.79 5.30 4.70
C PHE A 93 -20.80 4.95 5.78
N VAL A 94 -20.36 4.98 7.03
CA VAL A 94 -21.19 4.55 8.15
C VAL A 94 -22.34 5.53 8.35
N ASP A 95 -23.56 5.03 8.20
CA ASP A 95 -24.76 5.60 8.80
C ASP A 95 -25.06 4.80 10.08
N PRO A 96 -24.89 5.40 11.29
CA PRO A 96 -25.15 4.71 12.55
C PRO A 96 -26.60 4.22 12.70
N SER A 97 -27.56 4.82 11.99
CA SER A 97 -28.97 4.44 12.09
C SER A 97 -29.24 2.99 11.66
N TYR A 98 -28.42 2.46 10.74
CA TYR A 98 -28.55 1.08 10.26
C TYR A 98 -28.20 0.03 11.31
N GLY A 99 -27.33 0.34 12.27
CA GLY A 99 -27.05 -0.58 13.37
C GLY A 99 -28.28 -0.83 14.24
N ALA A 100 -28.90 0.25 14.72
CA ALA A 100 -30.13 0.18 15.50
C ALA A 100 -31.31 -0.39 14.69
N LEU A 101 -31.41 -0.06 13.41
CA LEU A 101 -32.45 -0.60 12.53
C LEU A 101 -32.31 -2.12 12.35
N GLY A 102 -31.11 -2.62 12.07
CA GLY A 102 -30.88 -4.06 11.89
C GLY A 102 -31.22 -4.86 13.15
N LEU A 103 -30.83 -4.37 14.33
CA LEU A 103 -31.24 -4.97 15.62
C LEU A 103 -32.76 -4.96 15.79
N LYS A 104 -33.43 -3.86 15.45
CA LYS A 104 -34.89 -3.76 15.51
C LYS A 104 -35.58 -4.76 14.56
N LEU A 105 -35.07 -4.95 13.35
CA LEU A 105 -35.60 -5.90 12.38
C LEU A 105 -35.43 -7.34 12.86
N MET A 106 -34.24 -7.71 13.35
CA MET A 106 -33.99 -9.02 13.94
C MET A 106 -34.91 -9.28 15.14
N LYS A 107 -35.13 -8.27 15.99
CA LYS A 107 -36.08 -8.35 17.12
C LYS A 107 -37.52 -8.57 16.67
N ALA A 108 -37.88 -8.11 15.47
CA ALA A 108 -39.18 -8.35 14.84
C ALA A 108 -39.25 -9.69 14.09
N GLY A 109 -38.21 -10.52 14.15
CA GLY A 109 -38.16 -11.84 13.53
C GLY A 109 -37.72 -11.86 12.07
N LYS A 110 -37.12 -10.77 11.57
CA LYS A 110 -36.54 -10.72 10.22
C LYS A 110 -35.23 -11.49 10.15
N THR A 111 -34.98 -12.14 9.00
CA THR A 111 -33.69 -12.80 8.75
C THR A 111 -32.60 -11.78 8.44
N ALA A 112 -31.35 -12.21 8.34
CA ALA A 112 -30.24 -11.31 8.02
C ALA A 112 -30.34 -10.70 6.60
N GLU A 113 -31.05 -11.39 5.69
CA GLU A 113 -31.28 -10.96 4.32
C GLU A 113 -32.46 -9.96 4.17
N GLU A 114 -33.31 -9.82 5.18
CA GLU A 114 -34.52 -8.98 5.19
C GLU A 114 -34.33 -7.65 5.95
#